data_AF-A0A377ZQM7-F1
#
_entry.id   AF-A0A377ZQM7-F1
#
_cell.length_a   1.000
_cell.length_b   1.000
_cell.length_c   1.000
_cell.angle_alpha   90.00
_cell.angle_beta   90.00
_cell.angle_gamma   90.00
#
_symmetry.space_group_name_H-M   'P 1'
#
loop_
_entity.id
_entity.type
_entity.pdbx_description
1 polymer ?
#
loop_
_entity_poly.entity_id
_entity_poly.type
_entity_poly.pdbx_seq_one_letter_code
_entity_poly.pdbx_strand_id
1 'polypeptide(L)'
;MNDRAVVDYLLQHPEFFIRNAAQVEHLRVPHPVRGTISLVEWHMMRARNHIHVLEENMSLLMEQAVANESLFQRLLQLQTRLAAAESLDDMLNRLHRWARELGLAGATVRLFPDCWRLGAPSKFTHLALNRQAFEPIRIQRLGQARHYLGPLNGPELLVVLPEAKAIGSVAISLLGGDNARG
;
A
#
# COMPACT_ATOMS: atom_id res chain seq x y z
N MET A 1 -29.87 34.98 -26.37
CA MET A 1 -29.83 33.77 -25.51
C MET A 1 -28.42 33.65 -24.94
N ASN A 2 -28.30 33.27 -23.68
CA ASN A 2 -27.03 32.97 -23.00
C ASN A 2 -26.74 31.47 -23.15
N ASP A 3 -25.47 31.07 -23.28
CA ASP A 3 -24.99 29.67 -23.28
C ASP A 3 -25.70 28.78 -22.25
N ARG A 4 -25.95 29.30 -21.05
CA ARG A 4 -26.65 28.58 -19.97
C ARG A 4 -28.08 28.20 -20.36
N ALA A 5 -28.81 29.12 -20.98
CA ALA A 5 -30.18 28.86 -21.47
C ALA A 5 -30.18 27.87 -22.65
N VAL A 6 -29.13 27.87 -23.47
CA VAL A 6 -28.96 26.90 -24.57
C VAL A 6 -28.67 25.50 -24.01
N VAL A 7 -27.79 25.40 -23.00
CA VAL A 7 -27.50 24.13 -22.30
C VAL A 7 -28.76 23.58 -21.62
N ASP A 8 -29.49 24.41 -20.89
CA ASP A 8 -30.73 24.00 -20.21
C ASP A 8 -31.78 23.50 -21.21
N TYR A 9 -31.94 24.18 -22.35
CA TYR A 9 -32.82 23.75 -23.43
C TYR A 9 -32.41 22.39 -24.01
N LEU A 10 -31.12 22.18 -24.30
CA LEU A 10 -30.63 20.91 -24.85
C LEU A 10 -30.76 19.75 -23.87
N LEU A 11 -30.61 19.99 -22.57
CA LEU A 11 -30.82 18.98 -21.52
C LEU A 11 -32.29 18.59 -21.34
N GLN A 12 -33.21 19.56 -21.50
CA GLN A 12 -34.65 19.33 -21.40
C GLN A 12 -35.24 18.66 -22.67
N HIS A 13 -34.51 18.68 -23.80
CA HIS A 13 -34.93 18.11 -25.08
C HIS A 13 -33.87 17.16 -25.67
N PRO A 14 -33.63 15.98 -25.06
CA PRO A 14 -32.58 15.05 -25.50
C PRO A 14 -32.74 14.54 -26.94
N GLU A 15 -33.97 14.47 -27.46
CA GLU A 15 -34.30 14.12 -28.84
C GLU A 15 -33.97 15.20 -29.88
N PHE A 16 -33.55 16.40 -29.45
CA PHE A 16 -33.21 17.52 -30.34
C PHE A 16 -32.23 17.12 -31.44
N PHE A 17 -31.20 16.35 -31.11
CA PHE A 17 -30.17 15.92 -32.08
C PHE A 17 -30.69 14.87 -33.08
N ILE A 18 -31.69 14.07 -32.69
CA ILE A 18 -32.34 13.10 -33.58
C ILE A 18 -33.24 13.84 -34.58
N ARG A 19 -34.05 14.79 -34.07
CA ARG A 19 -34.96 15.59 -34.89
C ARG A 19 -34.24 16.50 -35.89
N ASN A 20 -33.02 16.91 -35.56
CA ASN A 20 -32.21 17.82 -36.37
C ASN A 20 -30.93 17.16 -36.89
N ALA A 21 -30.96 15.84 -37.17
CA ALA A 21 -29.78 15.07 -37.56
C ALA A 21 -29.00 15.69 -38.73
N ALA A 22 -29.70 16.20 -39.76
CA ALA A 22 -29.09 16.87 -40.90
C ALA A 22 -28.28 18.12 -40.50
N GLN A 23 -28.77 18.90 -39.55
CA GLN A 23 -28.08 20.09 -39.04
C GLN A 23 -26.89 19.71 -38.15
N VAL A 24 -26.99 18.61 -37.41
CA VAL A 24 -25.92 18.08 -36.56
C VAL A 24 -24.71 17.62 -37.37
N GLU A 25 -24.91 17.07 -38.58
CA GLU A 25 -23.81 16.72 -39.49
C GLU A 25 -22.96 17.92 -39.92
N HIS A 26 -23.56 19.12 -39.94
CA HIS A 26 -22.88 20.37 -40.23
C HIS A 26 -22.23 21.00 -38.99
N LEU A 27 -22.51 20.48 -37.78
CA LEU A 27 -21.83 20.96 -36.58
C LEU A 27 -20.35 20.56 -36.60
N ARG A 28 -19.55 21.51 -36.17
CA ARG A 28 -18.10 21.50 -36.30
C ARG A 28 -17.52 21.94 -34.97
N VAL A 29 -16.79 21.05 -34.32
CA VAL A 29 -16.15 21.27 -33.02
C VAL A 29 -14.66 21.50 -33.27
N PRO A 30 -14.08 22.62 -32.80
CA PRO A 30 -12.65 22.84 -32.85
C PRO A 30 -11.92 21.75 -32.04
N HIS A 31 -11.07 20.98 -32.71
CA HIS A 31 -10.17 20.01 -32.09
C HIS A 31 -8.76 20.61 -32.00
N PRO A 32 -8.15 20.70 -30.80
CA PRO A 32 -6.91 21.44 -30.57
C PRO A 32 -5.71 20.96 -31.41
N VAL A 33 -5.75 19.71 -31.91
CA VAL A 33 -4.66 19.10 -32.69
C VAL A 33 -5.06 18.79 -34.15
N ARG A 34 -6.36 18.72 -34.48
CA ARG A 34 -6.85 18.22 -35.79
C ARG A 34 -7.64 19.26 -36.59
N GLY A 35 -7.67 20.52 -36.14
CA GLY A 35 -8.47 21.56 -36.77
C GLY A 35 -9.94 21.46 -36.35
N THR A 36 -10.83 21.04 -37.24
CA THR A 36 -12.28 21.05 -36.96
C THR A 36 -12.89 19.70 -37.31
N ILE A 37 -13.54 19.05 -36.33
CA ILE A 37 -14.14 17.72 -36.50
C ILE A 37 -15.66 17.77 -36.30
N SER A 38 -16.37 16.72 -36.74
CA SER A 38 -17.82 16.65 -36.48
C SER A 38 -18.12 16.43 -34.99
N LEU A 39 -19.31 16.86 -34.54
CA LEU A 39 -19.73 16.66 -33.14
C LEU A 39 -19.77 15.18 -32.74
N VAL A 40 -20.26 14.31 -33.62
CA VAL A 40 -20.32 12.85 -33.40
C VAL A 40 -18.91 12.26 -33.29
N GLU A 41 -17.99 12.66 -34.18
CA GLU A 41 -16.60 12.23 -34.13
C GLU A 41 -15.92 12.68 -32.83
N TRP A 42 -16.16 13.91 -32.38
CA TRP A 42 -15.65 14.43 -31.11
C TRP A 42 -16.15 13.61 -29.91
N HIS A 43 -17.45 13.30 -29.85
CA HIS A 43 -18.01 12.45 -28.81
C HIS A 43 -17.43 11.04 -28.83
N MET A 44 -17.28 10.44 -30.02
CA MET A 44 -16.73 9.08 -30.16
C MET A 44 -15.24 9.02 -29.77
N MET A 45 -14.44 10.02 -30.14
CA MET A 45 -13.05 10.13 -29.68
C MET A 45 -12.97 10.24 -28.15
N ARG A 46 -13.80 11.09 -27.54
CA ARG A 46 -13.83 11.24 -26.09
C ARG A 46 -14.27 9.96 -25.37
N ALA A 47 -15.27 9.26 -25.91
CA ALA A 47 -15.71 7.98 -25.38
C ALA A 47 -14.61 6.91 -25.48
N ARG A 48 -13.91 6.82 -26.62
CA ARG A 48 -12.75 5.90 -26.78
C ARG A 48 -11.63 6.20 -25.80
N ASN A 49 -11.29 7.48 -25.62
CA ASN A 49 -10.27 7.88 -24.63
C ASN A 49 -10.71 7.50 -23.20
N HIS A 50 -11.99 7.67 -22.87
CA HIS A 50 -12.51 7.28 -21.56
C HIS A 50 -12.45 5.76 -21.35
N ILE A 51 -12.85 4.97 -22.34
CA ILE A 51 -12.73 3.50 -22.31
C ILE A 51 -11.28 3.09 -22.11
N HIS A 52 -10.35 3.69 -22.87
CA HIS A 52 -8.93 3.39 -22.76
C HIS A 52 -8.38 3.64 -21.35
N VAL A 53 -8.70 4.80 -20.75
CA VAL A 53 -8.30 5.11 -19.37
C VAL A 53 -8.91 4.11 -18.38
N LEU A 54 -10.15 3.68 -18.59
CA LEU A 54 -10.77 2.65 -17.74
C LEU A 54 -10.07 1.30 -17.88
N GLU A 55 -9.70 0.89 -19.09
CA GLU A 55 -8.96 -0.35 -19.35
C GLU A 55 -7.57 -0.34 -18.70
N GLU A 56 -6.85 0.78 -18.78
CA GLU A 56 -5.56 0.96 -18.09
C GLU A 56 -5.72 0.87 -16.57
N ASN A 57 -6.72 1.54 -16.01
CA ASN A 57 -7.02 1.47 -14.58
C ASN A 57 -7.40 0.05 -14.14
N MET A 58 -8.18 -0.69 -14.94
CA MET A 58 -8.50 -2.09 -14.66
C MET A 58 -7.25 -2.97 -14.69
N SER A 59 -6.36 -2.75 -15.65
CA SER A 59 -5.09 -3.48 -15.75
C SER A 59 -4.23 -3.25 -14.51
N LEU A 60 -4.10 -1.99 -14.04
CA LEU A 60 -3.39 -1.66 -12.81
C LEU A 60 -4.00 -2.35 -11.58
N LEU A 61 -5.33 -2.36 -11.47
CA LEU A 61 -6.04 -3.03 -10.37
C LEU A 61 -5.81 -4.54 -10.39
N MET A 62 -5.81 -5.16 -11.58
CA MET A 62 -5.51 -6.59 -11.74
C MET A 62 -4.07 -6.91 -11.33
N GLU A 63 -3.09 -6.11 -11.76
CA GLU A 63 -1.69 -6.28 -11.36
C GLU A 63 -1.52 -6.21 -9.84
N GLN A 64 -2.15 -5.22 -9.21
CA GLN A 64 -2.15 -5.08 -7.76
C GLN A 64 -2.83 -6.27 -7.07
N ALA A 65 -3.96 -6.74 -7.60
CA ALA A 65 -4.67 -7.90 -7.05
C ALA A 65 -3.81 -9.17 -7.09
N VAL A 66 -3.13 -9.43 -8.22
CA VAL A 66 -2.22 -10.58 -8.37
C VAL A 66 -1.03 -10.47 -7.42
N ALA A 67 -0.42 -9.28 -7.31
CA ALA A 67 0.68 -9.06 -6.37
C ALA A 67 0.23 -9.29 -4.92
N ASN A 68 -0.94 -8.77 -4.54
CA ASN A 68 -1.53 -8.94 -3.22
C ASN A 68 -1.86 -10.40 -2.91
N GLU A 69 -2.41 -11.14 -3.88
CA GLU A 69 -2.70 -12.57 -3.73
C GLU A 69 -1.41 -13.37 -3.48
N SER A 70 -0.34 -13.10 -4.26
CA SER A 70 0.96 -13.75 -4.04
C SER A 70 1.53 -13.45 -2.65
N LEU A 71 1.45 -12.19 -2.20
CA LEU A 71 1.87 -11.80 -0.85
C LEU A 71 1.05 -12.52 0.23
N PHE A 72 -0.28 -12.60 0.05
CA PHE A 72 -1.17 -13.30 0.98
C PHE A 72 -0.84 -14.80 1.08
N GLN A 73 -0.62 -15.47 -0.05
CA GLN A 73 -0.21 -16.88 -0.08
C GLN A 73 1.13 -17.11 0.64
N ARG A 74 2.11 -16.22 0.43
CA ARG A 74 3.41 -16.28 1.12
C ARG A 74 3.29 -16.06 2.63
N LEU A 75 2.37 -15.20 3.08
CA LEU A 75 2.06 -15.00 4.50
C LEU A 75 1.40 -16.23 5.11
N LEU A 76 0.46 -16.86 4.41
CA LEU A 76 -0.19 -18.09 4.88
C LEU A 76 0.83 -19.24 5.02
N GLN A 77 1.74 -19.37 4.05
CA GLN A 77 2.83 -20.35 4.13
C GLN A 77 3.78 -20.07 5.30
N LEU A 78 4.09 -18.79 5.58
CA LEU A 78 4.88 -18.42 6.74
C LEU A 78 4.21 -18.90 8.03
N GLN A 79 2.89 -18.69 8.18
CA GLN A 79 2.16 -19.12 9.37
C GLN A 79 2.36 -20.62 9.65
N THR A 80 2.20 -21.47 8.62
CA THR A 80 2.44 -22.91 8.74
C THR A 80 3.89 -23.22 9.08
N ARG A 81 4.85 -22.54 8.45
CA ARG A 81 6.30 -22.74 8.70
C ARG A 81 6.70 -22.38 10.12
N LEU A 82 6.15 -21.28 10.68
CA LEU A 82 6.42 -20.84 12.06
C LEU A 82 5.72 -21.75 13.07
N ALA A 83 4.49 -22.19 12.78
CA ALA A 83 3.75 -23.11 13.65
C ALA A 83 4.43 -24.48 13.77
N ALA A 84 5.14 -24.92 12.73
CA ALA A 84 5.91 -26.17 12.72
C ALA A 84 7.33 -26.03 13.33
N ALA A 85 7.69 -24.88 13.91
CA ALA A 85 8.99 -24.69 14.51
C ALA A 85 9.10 -25.44 15.85
N GLU A 86 10.16 -26.21 16.03
CA GLU A 86 10.38 -27.02 17.24
C GLU A 86 10.99 -26.24 18.40
N SER A 87 11.48 -25.02 18.13
CA SER A 87 12.07 -24.13 19.11
C SER A 87 11.95 -22.67 18.70
N LEU A 88 12.19 -21.75 19.65
CA LEU A 88 12.23 -20.32 19.38
C LEU A 88 13.34 -19.97 18.36
N ASP A 89 14.53 -20.57 18.45
CA ASP A 89 15.60 -20.34 17.47
C ASP A 89 15.18 -20.78 16.05
N ASP A 90 14.55 -21.95 15.93
CA ASP A 90 14.06 -22.43 14.64
C ASP A 90 12.98 -21.49 14.08
N MET A 91 12.06 -21.03 14.92
CA MET A 91 11.05 -20.05 14.55
C MET A 91 11.68 -18.74 14.03
N LEU A 92 12.63 -18.17 14.77
CA LEU A 92 13.34 -16.94 14.39
C LEU A 92 14.13 -17.11 13.09
N ASN A 93 14.82 -18.23 12.92
CA ASN A 93 15.56 -18.55 11.70
C ASN A 93 14.64 -18.69 10.48
N ARG A 94 13.47 -19.34 10.65
CA ARG A 94 12.46 -19.46 9.59
C ARG A 94 11.89 -18.10 9.20
N LEU A 95 11.58 -17.25 10.18
CA LEU A 95 11.10 -15.89 9.94
C LEU A 95 12.16 -15.06 9.20
N HIS A 96 13.41 -15.10 9.65
CA HIS A 96 14.51 -14.37 9.02
C HIS A 96 14.73 -14.83 7.57
N ARG A 97 14.73 -16.14 7.32
CA ARG A 97 14.86 -16.71 5.98
C ARG A 97 13.70 -16.30 5.06
N TRP A 98 12.47 -16.37 5.55
CA TRP A 98 11.30 -15.91 4.80
C TRP A 98 11.40 -14.42 4.42
N ALA A 99 11.87 -13.57 5.32
CA ALA A 99 12.07 -12.16 5.02
C ALA A 99 13.12 -11.97 3.89
N ARG A 100 14.20 -12.75 3.90
CA ARG A 100 15.20 -12.78 2.82
C ARG A 100 14.61 -13.28 1.50
N GLU A 101 13.75 -14.30 1.52
CA GLU A 101 13.02 -14.81 0.34
C GLU A 101 12.07 -13.75 -0.27
N LEU A 102 11.61 -12.79 0.53
CA LEU A 102 10.85 -11.61 0.07
C LEU A 102 11.72 -10.45 -0.43
N GLY A 103 13.05 -10.58 -0.40
CA GLY A 103 13.98 -9.53 -0.80
C GLY A 103 14.25 -8.48 0.29
N LEU A 104 13.82 -8.71 1.53
CA LEU A 104 14.13 -7.83 2.66
C LEU A 104 15.56 -8.08 3.17
N ALA A 105 16.13 -7.09 3.86
CA ALA A 105 17.42 -7.25 4.53
C ALA A 105 17.39 -8.37 5.57
N GLY A 106 16.26 -8.53 6.27
CA GLY A 106 16.01 -9.59 7.24
C GLY A 106 14.77 -9.27 8.07
N ALA A 107 14.47 -10.15 9.02
CA ALA A 107 13.49 -9.91 10.07
C ALA A 107 14.09 -10.22 11.43
N THR A 108 13.68 -9.45 12.44
CA THR A 108 14.16 -9.58 13.81
C THR A 108 12.98 -9.42 14.76
N VAL A 109 12.93 -10.29 15.78
CA VAL A 109 11.98 -10.17 16.88
C VAL A 109 12.71 -9.57 18.07
N ARG A 110 12.06 -8.62 18.73
CA ARG A 110 12.56 -7.96 19.93
C ARG A 110 11.52 -8.12 21.03
N LEU A 111 11.97 -8.42 22.24
CA LEU A 111 11.12 -8.75 23.39
C LEU A 111 11.43 -7.82 24.55
N PHE A 112 10.40 -7.35 25.24
CA PHE A 112 10.62 -6.56 26.45
C PHE A 112 10.91 -7.48 27.65
N PRO A 113 12.07 -7.36 28.31
CA PRO A 113 12.49 -8.31 29.34
C PRO A 113 11.69 -8.19 30.66
N ASP A 114 10.85 -7.16 30.81
CA ASP A 114 9.90 -7.04 31.92
C ASP A 114 8.73 -8.03 31.79
N CYS A 115 8.38 -8.42 30.56
CA CYS A 115 7.36 -9.43 30.28
C CYS A 115 7.97 -10.83 30.06
N TRP A 116 9.28 -10.90 29.77
CA TRP A 116 9.96 -12.12 29.38
C TRP A 116 11.24 -12.33 30.21
N ARG A 117 11.35 -13.46 30.92
CA ARG A 117 12.56 -13.82 31.70
C ARG A 117 13.71 -14.22 30.77
N LEU A 118 14.34 -13.24 30.13
CA LEU A 118 15.42 -13.42 29.14
C LEU A 118 16.83 -13.43 29.76
N GLY A 119 16.95 -13.27 31.08
CA GLY A 119 18.23 -13.36 31.79
C GLY A 119 18.76 -14.80 31.88
N ALA A 120 19.99 -14.95 32.38
CA ALA A 120 20.59 -16.27 32.61
C ALA A 120 19.61 -17.18 33.40
N PRO A 121 19.43 -18.46 33.00
CA PRO A 121 20.22 -19.23 32.04
C PRO A 121 19.76 -19.12 30.56
N SER A 122 18.92 -18.15 30.19
CA SER A 122 18.44 -18.00 28.81
C SER A 122 19.55 -17.55 27.85
N LYS A 123 19.62 -18.18 26.68
CA LYS A 123 20.48 -17.76 25.56
C LYS A 123 19.87 -16.65 24.68
N PHE A 124 18.64 -16.20 25.02
CA PHE A 124 17.86 -15.24 24.24
C PHE A 124 18.02 -13.79 24.71
N THR A 125 19.08 -13.47 25.45
CA THR A 125 19.40 -12.10 25.89
C THR A 125 19.52 -11.12 24.72
N HIS A 126 19.97 -11.59 23.55
CA HIS A 126 20.07 -10.82 22.32
C HIS A 126 18.71 -10.34 21.77
N LEU A 127 17.58 -10.90 22.22
CA LEU A 127 16.24 -10.44 21.86
C LEU A 127 15.76 -9.27 22.73
N ALA A 128 16.42 -9.01 23.87
CA ALA A 128 15.95 -8.04 24.84
C ALA A 128 15.99 -6.60 24.30
N LEU A 129 14.86 -5.92 24.38
CA LEU A 129 14.68 -4.51 24.05
C LEU A 129 14.27 -3.76 25.31
N ASN A 130 15.06 -2.74 25.68
CA ASN A 130 14.71 -1.90 26.82
C ASN A 130 13.48 -1.04 26.48
N ARG A 131 12.42 -1.17 27.28
CA ARG A 131 11.17 -0.43 27.09
C ARG A 131 11.37 1.09 27.12
N GLN A 132 12.13 1.61 28.07
CA GLN A 132 12.42 3.04 28.20
C GLN A 132 13.18 3.57 26.98
N ALA A 133 14.10 2.77 26.42
CA ALA A 133 14.83 3.14 25.20
C ALA A 133 13.91 3.12 23.95
N PHE A 134 12.88 2.27 23.94
CA PHE A 134 11.95 2.16 22.82
C PHE A 134 10.79 3.18 22.88
N GLU A 135 10.42 3.70 24.05
CA GLU A 135 9.31 4.65 24.21
C GLU A 135 9.38 5.89 23.30
N PRO A 136 10.54 6.56 23.11
CA PRO A 136 10.65 7.67 22.16
C PRO A 136 10.27 7.26 20.73
N ILE A 137 10.72 6.08 20.28
CA ILE A 137 10.37 5.53 18.95
C ILE A 137 8.87 5.26 18.87
N ARG A 138 8.30 4.65 19.93
CA ARG A 138 6.86 4.39 20.01
C ARG A 138 6.06 5.67 19.86
N ILE A 139 6.39 6.72 20.62
CA ILE A 139 5.66 7.98 20.60
C ILE A 139 5.85 8.70 19.25
N GLN A 140 7.08 8.81 18.75
CA GLN A 140 7.40 9.63 17.58
C GLN A 140 7.06 8.97 16.23
N ARG A 141 7.17 7.64 16.15
CA ARG A 141 7.00 6.89 14.89
C ARG A 141 5.67 6.16 14.82
N LEU A 142 5.29 5.48 15.90
CA LEU A 142 4.06 4.70 15.93
C LEU A 142 2.86 5.55 16.36
N GLY A 143 3.05 6.52 17.28
CA GLY A 143 1.97 7.34 17.82
C GLY A 143 0.91 6.46 18.49
N GLN A 144 -0.30 6.46 17.94
CA GLN A 144 -1.40 5.57 18.35
C GLN A 144 -1.49 4.29 17.51
N ALA A 145 -0.77 4.22 16.38
CA ALA A 145 -0.74 3.03 15.55
C ALA A 145 0.15 1.95 16.15
N ARG A 146 -0.03 0.72 15.67
CA ARG A 146 0.78 -0.44 16.07
C ARG A 146 1.81 -0.83 15.02
N HIS A 147 1.75 -0.17 13.87
CA HIS A 147 2.60 -0.43 12.72
C HIS A 147 3.23 0.87 12.27
N TYR A 148 4.51 0.81 11.94
CA TYR A 148 5.25 1.91 11.35
C TYR A 148 6.02 1.40 10.14
N LEU A 149 5.92 2.09 9.01
CA LEU A 149 6.71 1.83 7.82
C LEU A 149 7.41 3.13 7.43
N GLY A 150 8.74 3.11 7.41
CA GLY A 150 9.51 4.30 7.09
C GLY A 150 10.96 4.25 7.55
N PRO A 151 11.71 5.34 7.36
CA PRO A 151 13.09 5.45 7.78
C PRO A 151 13.21 5.66 9.29
N LEU A 152 14.23 5.05 9.90
CA LEU A 152 14.67 5.37 11.25
C LEU A 152 16.03 6.09 11.19
N ASN A 153 16.27 6.98 12.13
CA ASN A 153 17.59 7.58 12.28
C ASN A 153 18.59 6.58 12.91
N GLY A 154 19.88 6.92 12.88
CA GLY A 154 20.95 6.04 13.39
C GLY A 154 20.72 5.57 14.84
N PRO A 155 20.48 6.48 15.80
CA PRO A 155 20.17 6.10 17.18
C PRO A 155 18.94 5.19 17.33
N GLU A 156 17.85 5.48 16.62
CA GLU A 156 16.64 4.65 16.63
C GLU A 156 16.92 3.25 16.07
N LEU A 157 17.68 3.16 14.97
CA LEU A 157 18.10 1.88 14.38
C LEU A 157 18.94 1.06 15.36
N LEU A 158 19.87 1.69 16.09
CA LEU A 158 20.71 0.97 17.07
C LEU A 158 19.88 0.37 18.23
N VAL A 159 18.79 1.02 18.62
CA VAL A 159 17.89 0.52 19.66
C VAL A 159 17.12 -0.72 19.18
N VAL A 160 16.58 -0.67 17.96
CA VAL A 160 15.70 -1.73 17.43
C VAL A 160 16.50 -2.87 16.78
N LEU A 161 17.54 -2.53 16.03
CA LEU A 161 18.36 -3.40 15.19
C LEU A 161 19.87 -3.09 15.34
N PRO A 162 20.48 -3.39 16.51
CA PRO A 162 21.86 -3.03 16.81
C PRO A 162 22.91 -3.63 15.84
N GLU A 163 22.60 -4.79 15.23
CA GLU A 163 23.51 -5.50 14.32
C GLU A 163 23.33 -5.10 12.85
N ALA A 164 22.31 -4.29 12.54
CA ALA A 164 21.98 -3.99 11.17
C ALA A 164 22.93 -2.95 10.55
N LYS A 165 23.34 -3.22 9.31
CA LYS A 165 24.17 -2.32 8.51
C LYS A 165 23.39 -1.90 7.27
N ALA A 166 23.45 -0.61 6.94
CA ALA A 166 22.87 -0.03 5.72
C ALA A 166 21.36 -0.31 5.53
N ILE A 167 20.54 -0.05 6.56
CA ILE A 167 19.08 -0.09 6.45
C ILE A 167 18.55 1.28 6.02
N GLY A 168 17.86 1.34 4.87
CA GLY A 168 17.21 2.56 4.37
C GLY A 168 15.81 2.79 4.94
N SER A 169 15.07 1.72 5.24
CA SER A 169 13.74 1.77 5.84
C SER A 169 13.43 0.50 6.63
N VAL A 170 12.49 0.60 7.56
CA VAL A 170 12.01 -0.52 8.37
C VAL A 170 10.49 -0.58 8.35
N ALA A 171 9.97 -1.78 8.59
CA ALA A 171 8.60 -1.99 9.02
C ALA A 171 8.63 -2.54 10.45
N ILE A 172 8.00 -1.85 11.39
CA ILE A 172 7.92 -2.22 12.80
C ILE A 172 6.47 -2.53 13.13
N SER A 173 6.23 -3.65 13.80
CA SER A 173 4.92 -4.06 14.28
C SER A 173 4.99 -4.41 15.75
N LEU A 174 4.16 -3.76 16.57
CA LEU A 174 3.98 -4.11 17.97
C LEU A 174 3.02 -5.29 18.10
N LEU A 175 3.48 -6.35 18.75
CA LEU A 175 2.71 -7.56 19.08
C LEU A 175 2.30 -7.49 20.56
N GLY A 176 1.06 -7.87 20.90
CA GLY A 176 0.49 -7.73 22.26
C GLY A 176 -0.98 -7.27 22.23
N GLY A 177 -1.71 -7.25 23.36
CA GLY A 177 -3.06 -6.66 23.44
C GLY A 177 -3.04 -5.20 23.93
N ASP A 178 -4.14 -4.45 23.80
CA ASP A 178 -4.21 -3.05 24.29
C ASP A 178 -4.03 -2.94 25.83
N ASN A 179 -4.29 -4.03 26.55
CA ASN A 179 -4.02 -4.17 28.00
C ASN A 179 -2.69 -4.87 28.32
N ALA A 180 -1.97 -5.38 27.32
CA ALA A 180 -0.60 -5.80 27.53
C ALA A 180 0.23 -4.53 27.62
N ARG A 181 0.93 -4.33 28.73
CA ARG A 181 2.07 -3.42 28.73
C ARG A 181 3.11 -4.02 27.77
N GLY A 182 2.97 -3.79 26.46
CA GLY A 182 3.80 -4.29 25.34
C GLY A 182 4.12 -5.77 25.38
#